data_AF-G7N3A4-F1
#
_entry.id   AF-G7N3A4-F1
#
_cell.length_a   1.000
_cell.length_b   1.000
_cell.length_c   1.000
_cell.angle_alpha   90.00
_cell.angle_beta   90.00
_cell.angle_gamma   90.00
#
_symmetry.space_group_name_H-M   'P 1'
#
loop_
_entity.id
_entity.type
_entity.pdbx_description
1 polymer ?
#
loop_
_entity_poly.entity_id
_entity_poly.type
_entity_poly.pdbx_seq_one_letter_code
_entity_poly.pdbx_strand_id
1 'polypeptide(L)'
;MERYAGALEEVADGARQQERHYQLLSALQSLVKELPSSFQQRLSYTTLSDLALALLDGTVFEIVQGLLEIQHLTEKSLYNQRLRLQNEHRAVEHRIREEQRAMDRKIVLELDRKVADQQSTLEKAGVAGFYVTTNPQELMLQMNLLELIRKLQQRGCRAGKAALGLGGPWQPPAAQYDQEGSPVPP
;
A
#
# COMPACT_ATOMS: atom_id res chain seq x y z
N MET A 1 -57.31 59.08 3.15
CA MET A 1 -56.65 58.72 4.43
C MET A 1 -55.71 57.53 4.27
N GLU A 2 -56.03 56.53 3.44
CA GLU A 2 -55.19 55.33 3.23
C GLU A 2 -53.81 55.60 2.59
N ARG A 3 -53.69 56.57 1.66
CA ARG A 3 -52.40 56.91 1.01
C ARG A 3 -51.36 57.54 1.94
N TYR A 4 -51.78 58.16 3.04
CA TYR A 4 -50.86 58.74 4.04
C TYR A 4 -50.39 57.71 5.06
N ALA A 5 -51.21 56.69 5.36
CA ALA A 5 -50.81 55.57 6.22
C ALA A 5 -49.72 54.72 5.56
N GLY A 6 -49.87 54.35 4.28
CA GLY A 6 -48.85 53.59 3.56
C GLY A 6 -47.53 54.34 3.36
N ALA A 7 -47.56 55.67 3.19
CA ALA A 7 -46.33 56.47 3.08
C ALA A 7 -45.55 56.58 4.41
N LEU A 8 -46.24 56.56 5.55
CA LEU A 8 -45.60 56.53 6.87
C LEU A 8 -45.02 55.15 7.20
N GLU A 9 -45.67 54.08 6.71
CA GLU A 9 -45.22 52.70 6.89
C GLU A 9 -43.96 52.39 6.07
N GLU A 10 -43.89 52.83 4.80
CA GLU A 10 -42.68 52.75 3.95
C GLU A 10 -41.48 53.49 4.55
N VAL A 11 -41.71 54.68 5.13
CA VAL A 11 -40.66 55.46 5.81
C VAL A 11 -40.20 54.76 7.09
N ALA A 12 -41.12 54.15 7.83
CA ALA A 12 -40.79 53.39 9.04
C ALA A 12 -40.00 52.11 8.73
N ASP A 13 -40.33 51.41 7.63
CA ASP A 13 -39.60 50.21 7.21
C ASP A 13 -38.22 50.55 6.64
N GLY A 14 -38.09 51.65 5.89
CA GLY A 14 -36.79 52.19 5.50
C GLY A 14 -35.90 52.54 6.70
N ALA A 15 -36.48 53.14 7.76
CA ALA A 15 -35.75 53.46 8.99
C ALA A 15 -35.28 52.19 9.74
N ARG A 16 -36.12 51.15 9.83
CA ARG A 16 -35.76 49.86 10.44
C ARG A 16 -34.65 49.15 9.66
N GLN A 17 -34.69 49.21 8.34
CA GLN A 17 -33.67 48.59 7.49
C GLN A 17 -32.33 49.35 7.60
N GLN A 18 -32.38 50.68 7.65
CA GLN A 18 -31.21 51.52 7.89
C GLN A 18 -30.57 51.25 9.26
N GLU A 19 -31.38 51.06 10.30
CA GLU A 19 -30.90 50.70 11.63
C GLU A 19 -30.20 49.33 11.63
N ARG A 20 -30.80 48.32 11.00
CA ARG A 20 -30.17 46.99 10.85
C ARG A 20 -28.87 47.04 10.04
N HIS A 21 -28.83 47.86 8.99
CA HIS A 21 -27.61 48.06 8.19
C HIS A 21 -26.48 48.63 9.05
N TYR A 22 -26.78 49.66 9.84
CA TYR A 22 -25.80 50.28 10.73
C TYR A 22 -25.30 49.30 11.80
N GLN A 23 -26.18 48.49 12.38
CA GLN A 23 -25.82 47.45 13.35
C GLN A 23 -24.87 46.41 12.73
N LEU A 24 -25.19 45.89 11.54
CA LEU A 24 -24.34 44.94 10.82
C LEU A 24 -22.99 45.53 10.45
N LEU A 25 -22.97 46.77 9.94
CA LEU A 25 -21.73 47.46 9.59
C LEU A 25 -20.83 47.67 10.81
N SER A 26 -21.40 48.06 11.95
CA SER A 26 -20.66 48.21 13.21
C SER A 26 -20.07 46.88 13.68
N ALA A 27 -20.85 45.80 13.62
CA ALA A 27 -20.38 44.46 13.96
C ALA A 27 -19.24 43.99 13.03
N LEU A 28 -19.38 44.18 11.72
CA LEU A 28 -18.35 43.86 10.74
C LEU A 28 -17.06 44.65 11.01
N GLN A 29 -17.16 45.95 11.29
CA GLN A 29 -15.99 46.78 11.63
C GLN A 29 -15.30 46.31 12.92
N SER A 30 -16.04 45.77 13.89
CA SER A 30 -15.45 45.15 15.09
C SER A 30 -14.67 43.89 14.72
N LEU A 31 -15.26 42.98 13.93
CA LEU A 31 -14.62 41.73 13.52
C LEU A 31 -13.37 41.96 12.66
N VAL A 32 -13.37 42.98 11.80
CA VAL A 32 -12.18 43.33 11.00
C VAL A 32 -10.98 43.70 11.87
N LYS A 33 -11.21 44.33 13.04
CA LYS A 33 -10.10 44.69 13.96
C LYS A 33 -9.37 43.48 14.53
N GLU A 34 -10.00 42.30 14.52
CA GLU A 34 -9.39 41.05 14.96
C GLU A 34 -8.49 40.41 13.89
N LEU A 35 -8.58 40.87 12.64
CA LEU A 35 -7.79 40.34 11.53
C LEU A 35 -6.37 40.94 11.49
N PRO A 36 -5.37 40.26 10.90
CA PRO A 36 -4.06 40.85 10.68
C PRO A 36 -4.12 42.10 9.78
N SER A 37 -3.20 43.05 9.98
CA SER A 37 -3.21 44.37 9.32
C SER A 37 -3.21 44.32 7.79
N SER A 38 -2.58 43.30 7.19
CA SER A 38 -2.58 43.06 5.75
C SER A 38 -3.98 42.77 5.18
N PHE A 39 -4.86 42.16 5.96
CA PHE A 39 -6.25 41.89 5.56
C PHE A 39 -7.15 43.09 5.85
N GLN A 40 -6.92 43.80 6.95
CA GLN A 40 -7.68 45.01 7.31
C GLN A 40 -7.61 46.06 6.19
N GLN A 41 -6.41 46.29 5.63
CA GLN A 41 -6.20 47.26 4.54
C GLN A 41 -6.98 46.93 3.26
N ARG A 42 -7.38 45.67 3.07
CA ARG A 42 -8.15 45.24 1.90
C ARG A 42 -9.66 45.39 2.09
N LEU A 43 -10.13 45.60 3.33
CA LEU A 43 -11.54 45.71 3.69
C LEU A 43 -11.91 47.18 3.90
N SER A 44 -12.06 47.92 2.80
CA SER A 44 -12.47 49.32 2.83
C SER A 44 -13.87 49.48 3.41
N TYR A 45 -14.18 50.69 3.88
CA TYR A 45 -15.51 51.05 4.37
C TYR A 45 -16.61 50.75 3.34
N THR A 46 -16.36 51.03 2.05
CA THR A 46 -17.32 50.76 0.96
C THR A 46 -17.65 49.27 0.90
N THR A 47 -16.62 48.41 0.91
CA THR A 47 -16.78 46.95 0.88
C THR A 47 -17.56 46.44 2.09
N LEU A 48 -17.29 46.97 3.29
CA LEU A 48 -18.03 46.59 4.51
C LEU A 48 -19.48 47.07 4.49
N SER A 49 -19.75 48.26 3.94
CA SER A 49 -21.09 48.80 3.78
C SER A 49 -21.91 47.99 2.77
N ASP A 50 -21.32 47.63 1.64
CA ASP A 50 -21.95 46.81 0.61
C ASP A 50 -22.22 45.39 1.12
N LEU A 51 -21.28 44.82 1.89
CA LEU A 51 -21.47 43.53 2.55
C LEU A 51 -22.59 43.58 3.59
N ALA A 52 -22.65 44.62 4.42
CA ALA A 52 -23.73 44.80 5.39
C ALA A 52 -25.11 44.88 4.71
N LEU A 53 -25.21 45.52 3.54
CA LEU A 53 -26.45 45.53 2.75
C LEU A 53 -26.82 44.13 2.27
N ALA A 54 -25.87 43.38 1.72
CA ALA A 54 -26.09 42.03 1.21
C ALA A 54 -26.48 41.02 2.30
N LEU A 55 -26.16 41.30 3.57
CA LEU A 55 -26.48 40.44 4.71
C LEU A 55 -27.87 40.71 5.32
N LEU A 56 -28.56 41.79 4.92
CA LEU A 56 -29.83 42.20 5.53
C LEU A 56 -30.96 41.19 5.35
N ASP A 57 -30.98 40.48 4.22
CA ASP A 57 -32.03 39.53 3.88
C ASP A 57 -31.84 38.15 4.53
N GLY A 58 -30.67 37.89 5.13
CA GLY A 58 -30.34 36.61 5.75
C GLY A 58 -29.85 35.53 4.78
N THR A 59 -30.09 35.68 3.48
CA THR A 59 -29.82 34.64 2.47
C THR A 59 -28.34 34.28 2.42
N VAL A 60 -27.47 35.28 2.52
CA VAL A 60 -26.01 35.07 2.50
C VAL A 60 -25.54 34.25 3.69
N PHE A 61 -26.15 34.39 4.87
CA PHE A 61 -25.80 33.58 6.04
C PHE A 61 -26.17 32.10 5.84
N GLU A 62 -27.36 31.83 5.29
CA GLU A 62 -27.78 30.46 4.95
C GLU A 62 -26.87 29.81 3.90
N ILE A 63 -26.45 30.58 2.89
CA ILE A 63 -25.48 30.12 1.89
C ILE A 63 -24.15 29.76 2.56
N VAL A 64 -23.61 30.64 3.39
CA VAL A 64 -22.34 30.40 4.10
C VAL A 64 -22.44 29.18 5.02
N GLN A 65 -23.56 29.01 5.71
CA GLN A 65 -23.81 27.86 6.57
C GLN A 65 -23.87 26.54 5.76
N GLY A 66 -24.60 26.52 4.65
CA GLY A 66 -24.66 25.36 3.75
C GLY A 66 -23.29 25.01 3.16
N LEU A 67 -22.48 26.01 2.78
CA LEU A 67 -21.11 25.80 2.32
C LEU A 67 -20.22 25.21 3.41
N LEU A 68 -20.36 25.67 4.66
CA LEU A 68 -19.62 25.14 5.80
C LEU A 68 -19.98 23.67 6.10
N GLU A 69 -21.26 23.33 6.01
CA GLU A 69 -21.73 21.94 6.17
C GLU A 69 -21.18 21.02 5.08
N ILE A 70 -21.23 21.47 3.82
CA ILE A 70 -20.64 20.73 2.68
C ILE A 70 -19.15 20.52 2.91
N GLN A 71 -18.43 21.57 3.32
CA GLN A 71 -17.01 21.46 3.65
C GLN A 71 -16.78 20.41 4.73
N HIS A 72 -17.50 20.49 5.85
CA HIS A 72 -17.31 19.57 6.97
C HIS A 72 -17.61 18.10 6.60
N LEU A 73 -18.69 17.86 5.85
CA LEU A 73 -19.04 16.53 5.36
C LEU A 73 -17.99 16.00 4.38
N THR A 74 -17.44 16.86 3.53
CA THR A 74 -16.39 16.51 2.57
C THR A 74 -15.09 16.17 3.29
N GLU A 75 -14.66 16.98 4.26
CA GLU A 75 -13.47 16.69 5.07
C GLU A 75 -13.61 15.36 5.81
N LYS A 76 -14.78 15.12 6.43
CA LYS A 76 -15.08 13.88 7.13
C LYS A 76 -15.07 12.67 6.19
N SER A 77 -15.63 12.79 4.99
CA SER A 77 -15.66 11.69 4.02
C SER A 77 -14.26 11.36 3.51
N LEU A 78 -13.45 12.37 3.17
CA LEU A 78 -12.06 12.21 2.72
C LEU A 78 -11.16 11.62 3.81
N TYR A 79 -11.32 12.05 5.06
CA TYR A 79 -10.61 11.47 6.19
C TYR A 79 -10.94 9.97 6.36
N ASN A 80 -12.23 9.62 6.32
CA ASN A 80 -12.66 8.23 6.43
C ASN A 80 -12.17 7.38 5.25
N GLN A 81 -12.18 7.94 4.03
CA GLN A 81 -11.64 7.28 2.84
C GLN A 81 -10.15 7.00 3.01
N ARG A 82 -9.37 7.99 3.47
CA ARG A 82 -7.94 7.82 3.75
C ARG A 82 -7.70 6.70 4.78
N LEU A 83 -8.47 6.68 5.85
CA LEU A 83 -8.34 5.67 6.91
C LEU A 83 -8.64 4.26 6.38
N ARG A 84 -9.68 4.10 5.54
CA ARG A 84 -10.00 2.82 4.89
C ARG A 84 -8.84 2.32 4.03
N LEU A 85 -8.33 3.18 3.15
CA LEU A 85 -7.20 2.85 2.28
C LEU A 85 -5.94 2.47 3.08
N GLN A 86 -5.66 3.18 4.17
CA GLN A 86 -4.54 2.84 5.04
C GLN A 86 -4.70 1.47 5.72
N ASN A 87 -5.91 1.14 6.17
CA ASN A 87 -6.18 -0.15 6.78
C ASN A 87 -6.10 -1.30 5.76
N GLU A 88 -6.66 -1.11 4.58
CA GLU A 88 -6.56 -2.07 3.46
C GLU A 88 -5.09 -2.30 3.08
N HIS A 89 -4.31 -1.23 2.93
CA HIS A 89 -2.88 -1.33 2.64
C HIS A 89 -2.14 -2.14 3.71
N ARG A 90 -2.39 -1.85 5.00
CA ARG A 90 -1.79 -2.60 6.11
C ARG A 90 -2.18 -4.08 6.09
N ALA A 91 -3.43 -4.40 5.78
CA ALA A 91 -3.91 -5.78 5.68
C ALA A 91 -3.23 -6.53 4.53
N VAL A 92 -3.07 -5.88 3.37
CA VAL A 92 -2.36 -6.45 2.21
C VAL A 92 -0.89 -6.68 2.54
N GLU A 93 -0.20 -5.70 3.13
CA GLU A 93 1.20 -5.87 3.55
C GLU A 93 1.38 -7.03 4.53
N HIS A 94 0.45 -7.19 5.47
CA HIS A 94 0.49 -8.29 6.42
C HIS A 94 0.38 -9.64 5.69
N ARG A 95 -0.61 -9.77 4.80
CA ARG A 95 -0.83 -10.98 4.00
C ARG A 95 0.39 -11.33 3.15
N ILE A 96 0.95 -10.36 2.43
CA ILE A 96 2.16 -10.57 1.61
C ILE A 96 3.32 -11.05 2.48
N ARG A 97 3.53 -10.45 3.66
CA ARG A 97 4.57 -10.90 4.60
C ARG A 97 4.36 -12.33 5.08
N GLU A 98 3.12 -12.72 5.38
CA GLU A 98 2.79 -14.07 5.82
C GLU A 98 2.98 -15.11 4.71
N GLU A 99 2.49 -14.80 3.51
CA GLU A 99 2.64 -15.64 2.32
C GLU A 99 4.12 -15.82 1.96
N GLN A 100 4.91 -14.74 1.97
CA GLN A 100 6.36 -14.82 1.74
C GLN A 100 7.04 -15.73 2.78
N ARG A 101 6.75 -15.55 4.07
CA ARG A 101 7.30 -16.40 5.13
C ARG A 101 6.89 -17.86 5.00
N ALA A 102 5.66 -18.13 4.57
CA ALA A 102 5.17 -19.48 4.34
C ALA A 102 5.88 -20.14 3.15
N MET A 103 6.09 -19.37 2.07
CA MET A 103 6.82 -19.81 0.89
C MET A 103 8.29 -20.12 1.24
N ASP A 104 8.98 -19.22 1.94
CA ASP A 104 10.37 -19.43 2.35
C ASP A 104 10.52 -20.69 3.20
N ARG A 105 9.61 -20.92 4.16
CA ARG A 105 9.58 -22.17 4.94
C ARG A 105 9.39 -23.39 4.07
N LYS A 106 8.47 -23.34 3.10
CA LYS A 106 8.22 -24.45 2.18
C LYS A 106 9.46 -24.77 1.34
N ILE A 107 10.13 -23.74 0.81
CA ILE A 107 11.36 -23.90 0.03
C ILE A 107 12.44 -24.60 0.85
N VAL A 108 12.69 -24.16 2.09
CA VAL A 108 13.68 -24.78 2.97
C VAL A 108 13.36 -26.27 3.21
N LEU A 109 12.10 -26.59 3.53
CA LEU A 109 11.69 -27.98 3.76
C LEU A 109 11.83 -28.86 2.51
N GLU A 110 11.50 -28.33 1.33
CA GLU A 110 11.68 -29.05 0.07
C GLU A 110 13.16 -29.27 -0.26
N LEU A 111 14.03 -28.29 0.04
CA LEU A 111 15.47 -28.42 -0.11
C LEU A 111 16.02 -29.50 0.84
N ASP A 112 15.66 -29.46 2.12
CA ASP A 112 16.09 -30.45 3.11
C ASP A 112 15.64 -31.86 2.71
N ARG A 113 14.40 -32.00 2.23
CA ARG A 113 13.90 -33.28 1.71
C ARG A 113 14.72 -33.76 0.52
N LYS A 114 15.05 -32.88 -0.44
CA LYS A 114 15.91 -33.25 -1.57
C LYS A 114 17.31 -33.67 -1.13
N VAL A 115 17.90 -32.99 -0.14
CA VAL A 115 19.19 -33.39 0.43
C VAL A 115 19.10 -34.78 1.05
N ALA A 116 18.06 -35.05 1.83
CA ALA A 116 17.85 -36.38 2.43
C ALA A 116 17.65 -37.48 1.37
N ASP A 117 16.88 -37.21 0.32
CA ASP A 117 16.65 -38.15 -0.80
C ASP A 117 17.96 -38.45 -1.55
N GLN A 118 18.81 -37.44 -1.78
CA GLN A 118 20.13 -37.60 -2.40
C GLN A 118 21.07 -38.44 -1.52
N GLN A 119 21.13 -38.15 -0.21
CA GLN A 119 21.91 -38.93 0.75
C GLN A 119 21.44 -40.39 0.79
N SER A 120 20.12 -40.62 0.85
CA SER A 120 19.54 -41.96 0.87
C SER A 120 19.87 -42.74 -0.40
N THR A 121 19.90 -42.08 -1.56
CA THR A 121 20.27 -42.71 -2.83
C THR A 121 21.73 -43.17 -2.83
N LEU A 122 22.66 -42.31 -2.36
CA LEU A 122 24.08 -42.66 -2.27
C LEU A 122 24.34 -43.76 -1.24
N GLU A 123 23.66 -43.72 -0.10
CA GLU A 123 23.72 -44.74 0.93
C GLU A 123 23.23 -46.10 0.41
N LYS A 124 22.07 -46.13 -0.25
CA LYS A 124 21.51 -47.36 -0.87
C LYS A 124 22.36 -47.89 -2.01
N ALA A 125 23.08 -47.02 -2.74
CA ALA A 125 24.04 -47.43 -3.76
C ALA A 125 25.35 -48.00 -3.15
N GLY A 126 25.51 -47.98 -1.83
CA GLY A 126 26.68 -48.49 -1.13
C GLY A 126 27.90 -47.57 -1.23
N VAL A 127 27.71 -46.28 -1.51
CA VAL A 127 28.83 -45.32 -1.59
C VAL A 127 29.34 -45.04 -0.19
N ALA A 128 30.56 -45.50 0.12
CA ALA A 128 31.17 -45.32 1.43
C ALA A 128 31.28 -43.83 1.82
N GLY A 129 30.98 -43.54 3.09
CA GLY A 129 31.00 -42.19 3.64
C GLY A 129 29.70 -41.40 3.48
N PHE A 130 28.67 -41.95 2.81
CA PHE A 130 27.35 -41.34 2.67
C PHE A 130 26.29 -42.07 3.47
N TYR A 131 25.52 -41.30 4.24
CA TYR A 131 24.37 -41.73 5.04
C TYR A 131 23.49 -40.51 5.31
N VAL A 132 22.20 -40.70 5.60
CA VAL A 132 21.29 -39.58 5.91
C VAL A 132 21.72 -38.91 7.22
N THR A 133 21.99 -37.60 7.19
CA THR A 133 22.43 -36.84 8.37
C THR A 133 22.06 -35.37 8.28
N THR A 134 21.72 -34.78 9.42
CA THR A 134 21.44 -33.35 9.60
C THR A 134 22.55 -32.62 10.36
N ASN A 135 23.61 -33.33 10.77
CA ASN A 135 24.73 -32.75 11.48
C ASN A 135 25.57 -31.87 10.52
N PRO A 136 25.77 -30.57 10.79
CA PRO A 136 26.50 -29.66 9.90
C PRO A 136 27.92 -30.13 9.56
N GLN A 137 28.63 -30.72 10.52
CA GLN A 137 29.99 -31.22 10.33
C GLN A 137 30.02 -32.39 9.34
N GLU A 138 29.07 -33.31 9.46
CA GLU A 138 28.93 -34.46 8.56
C GLU A 138 28.44 -34.05 7.17
N LEU A 139 27.52 -33.08 7.10
CA LEU A 139 27.09 -32.48 5.84
C LEU A 139 28.26 -31.84 5.08
N MET A 140 29.12 -31.09 5.78
CA MET A 140 30.35 -30.54 5.19
C MET A 140 31.30 -31.63 4.71
N LEU A 141 31.47 -32.72 5.49
CA LEU A 141 32.31 -33.84 5.10
C LEU A 141 31.78 -34.52 3.82
N GLN A 142 30.49 -34.87 3.79
CA GLN A 142 29.85 -35.49 2.63
C GLN A 142 29.93 -34.59 1.38
N MET A 143 29.77 -33.27 1.53
CA MET A 143 29.93 -32.31 0.44
C MET A 143 31.38 -32.28 -0.09
N ASN A 144 32.38 -32.32 0.80
CA ASN A 144 33.78 -32.40 0.40
C ASN A 144 34.09 -33.72 -0.33
N LEU A 145 33.51 -34.84 0.11
CA LEU A 145 33.63 -36.13 -0.58
C LEU A 145 33.02 -36.07 -1.99
N LEU A 146 31.82 -35.47 -2.16
CA LEU A 146 31.23 -35.24 -3.48
C LEU A 146 32.14 -34.41 -4.38
N GLU A 147 32.73 -33.35 -3.85
CA GLU A 147 33.64 -32.49 -4.61
C GLU A 147 34.93 -33.23 -5.04
N LEU A 148 35.47 -34.12 -4.20
CA LEU A 148 36.59 -34.99 -4.56
C LEU A 148 36.22 -35.96 -5.69
N ILE A 149 35.07 -36.63 -5.58
CA ILE A 149 34.55 -37.54 -6.62
C ILE A 149 34.36 -36.77 -7.93
N ARG A 150 33.78 -35.57 -7.89
CA ARG A 150 33.58 -34.69 -9.05
C ARG A 150 34.90 -34.27 -9.70
N LYS A 151 35.92 -33.90 -8.90
CA LYS A 151 37.26 -33.55 -9.40
C LYS A 151 37.95 -34.76 -10.06
N LEU A 152 37.82 -35.95 -9.48
CA LEU A 152 38.31 -37.18 -10.08
C LEU A 152 37.61 -37.48 -11.40
N GLN A 153 36.28 -37.33 -11.47
CA GLN A 153 35.52 -37.50 -12.72
C GLN A 153 36.00 -36.53 -13.80
N GLN A 154 36.24 -35.26 -13.48
CA GLN A 154 36.72 -34.26 -14.45
C GLN A 154 38.13 -34.56 -14.97
N ARG A 155 39.00 -35.10 -14.11
CA ARG A 155 40.35 -35.56 -14.50
C ARG A 155 40.28 -36.89 -15.28
N GLY A 156 39.39 -37.79 -14.87
CA GLY A 156 39.09 -39.05 -15.53
C GLY A 156 38.45 -38.88 -16.90
N CYS A 157 37.62 -37.85 -17.14
CA CYS A 157 37.11 -37.51 -18.46
C CYS A 157 38.21 -36.99 -19.41
N ARG A 158 39.34 -36.49 -18.87
CA ARG A 158 40.53 -36.17 -19.65
C ARG A 158 41.41 -37.40 -19.91
N ALA A 159 41.46 -38.36 -18.99
CA ALA A 159 42.23 -39.61 -19.13
C ALA A 159 41.48 -40.73 -19.91
N GLY A 160 40.15 -40.74 -19.86
CA GLY A 160 39.29 -41.76 -20.46
C GLY A 160 39.14 -41.66 -21.98
N LYS A 161 39.55 -40.54 -22.59
CA LYS A 161 39.75 -40.47 -24.05
C LYS A 161 41.05 -41.16 -24.51
N ALA A 162 41.98 -41.46 -23.60
CA ALA A 162 43.27 -42.06 -23.95
C ALA A 162 43.42 -43.52 -23.50
N ALA A 163 42.69 -43.98 -22.46
CA ALA A 163 43.06 -45.23 -21.79
C ALA A 163 42.04 -46.38 -21.83
N LEU A 164 40.79 -46.18 -22.24
CA LEU A 164 39.77 -47.24 -22.21
C LEU A 164 38.97 -47.26 -23.51
N GLY A 165 39.45 -48.04 -24.48
CA GLY A 165 38.71 -48.41 -25.68
C GLY A 165 37.54 -49.35 -25.38
N LEU A 166 36.58 -48.88 -24.57
CA LEU A 166 35.26 -49.48 -24.43
C LEU A 166 34.25 -48.42 -24.85
N GLY A 167 33.85 -48.53 -26.13
CA GLY A 167 32.79 -47.73 -26.71
C GLY A 167 31.44 -48.01 -26.05
N GLY A 168 30.67 -46.94 -25.89
CA GLY A 168 29.29 -46.96 -25.43
C GLY A 168 28.95 -45.69 -24.64
N PRO A 169 28.19 -44.74 -25.19
CA PRO A 169 27.62 -43.66 -24.39
C PRO A 169 26.73 -44.30 -23.31
N TRP A 170 27.03 -44.08 -22.04
CA TRP A 170 26.15 -44.48 -20.95
C TRP A 170 24.82 -43.76 -21.13
N GLN A 171 23.77 -44.49 -21.50
CA GLN A 171 22.42 -43.95 -21.57
C GLN A 171 21.80 -43.95 -20.17
N PRO A 172 21.27 -42.82 -19.69
CA PRO A 172 20.45 -42.83 -18.48
C PRO A 172 19.19 -43.68 -18.70
N PRO A 173 18.60 -44.29 -17.66
CA PRO A 173 17.31 -44.96 -17.78
C PRO A 173 16.29 -43.95 -18.30
N ALA A 174 15.59 -44.30 -19.40
CA ALA A 174 14.58 -43.45 -19.99
C ALA A 174 13.47 -43.18 -18.97
N ALA A 175 13.45 -41.98 -18.40
CA ALA A 175 12.25 -41.45 -17.79
C ALA A 175 11.25 -41.23 -18.93
N GLN A 176 10.27 -42.13 -19.06
CA GLN A 176 9.11 -41.92 -19.92
C GLN A 176 8.32 -40.76 -19.33
N TYR A 177 8.40 -39.62 -20.00
CA TYR A 177 7.50 -38.50 -19.79
C TYR A 177 6.43 -38.55 -20.86
N ASP A 178 5.17 -38.62 -20.47
CA ASP A 178 4.06 -38.39 -21.40
C ASP A 178 4.03 -36.91 -21.84
N GLN A 179 3.36 -36.61 -22.96
CA GLN A 179 3.31 -35.28 -23.59
C GLN A 179 2.74 -34.14 -22.70
N GLU A 180 2.35 -34.44 -21.46
CA GLU A 180 1.81 -33.53 -20.45
C GLU A 180 2.73 -33.48 -19.20
N GLY A 181 4.05 -33.48 -19.37
CA GLY A 181 5.02 -32.91 -18.40
C GLY A 181 4.94 -33.36 -16.92
N SER A 182 4.38 -34.52 -16.61
CA SER A 182 4.29 -35.05 -15.24
C SER A 182 4.90 -36.45 -15.16
N PRO A 183 5.60 -36.80 -14.05
CA PRO A 183 6.17 -38.13 -13.89
C PRO A 183 5.06 -39.16 -13.58
N VAL A 184 5.05 -40.26 -14.32
CA VAL A 184 4.16 -41.42 -14.08
C VAL A 184 4.76 -42.26 -12.94
N PRO A 185 4.02 -42.55 -11.86
CA PRO A 185 4.50 -43.44 -10.81
C PRO A 185 4.34 -44.91 -11.25
N PRO A 186 5.04 -45.86 -10.60
CA PRO A 186 4.94 -47.28 -10.93
C PRO A 186 3.54 -47.87 -10.69
#